data_AF-A0A418FGB7-F1
#
_entry.id   AF-A0A418FGB7-F1
#
_cell.length_a   1.000
_cell.length_b   1.000
_cell.length_c   1.000
_cell.angle_alpha   90.00
_cell.angle_beta   90.00
_cell.angle_gamma   90.00
#
_symmetry.space_group_name_H-M   'P 1'
#
loop_
_entity.id
_entity.type
_entity.pdbx_description
1 polymer ?
#
loop_
_entity_poly.entity_id
_entity_poly.type
_entity_poly.pdbx_seq_one_letter_code
_entity_poly.pdbx_strand_id
1 'polypeptide(L)'
;LQCGVNDLPLSIVLSWFEQKAVVVLLTLLSLGIRNIRVGPTVPAFLRPSIFKVLHEKFNLMAIGADVHQDIANMVGGDKTPTA
;
A
#
# COMPACT_ATOMS: atom_id res chain seq x y z
N LEU A 1 -22.79 9.95 8.20
CA LEU A 1 -21.39 10.33 7.92
C LEU A 1 -21.05 9.79 6.54
N GLN A 2 -20.69 10.65 5.58
CA GLN A 2 -20.21 10.27 4.25
C GLN A 2 -18.68 10.16 4.30
N CYS A 3 -18.14 9.09 4.88
CA CYS A 3 -16.71 8.86 5.04
C CYS A 3 -16.41 7.40 4.73
N GLY A 4 -15.52 7.14 3.78
CA GLY A 4 -15.01 5.81 3.45
C GLY A 4 -13.69 5.51 4.17
N VAL A 5 -13.27 4.25 4.14
CA VAL A 5 -12.03 3.79 4.84
C VAL A 5 -10.78 4.52 4.35
N ASN A 6 -10.70 4.86 3.06
CA ASN A 6 -9.57 5.57 2.48
C ASN A 6 -9.56 7.08 2.81
N ASP A 7 -10.64 7.63 3.36
CA ASP A 7 -10.72 9.03 3.79
C ASP A 7 -10.25 9.23 5.24
N LEU A 8 -9.95 8.13 5.94
CA LEU A 8 -9.46 8.16 7.30
C LEU A 8 -8.02 8.68 7.34
N PRO A 9 -7.61 9.37 8.42
CA PRO A 9 -6.21 9.74 8.66
C PRO A 9 -5.40 8.50 9.08
N LEU A 10 -5.32 7.50 8.19
CA LEU A 10 -4.72 6.21 8.40
C LEU A 10 -3.71 5.92 7.28
N SER A 11 -2.48 5.65 7.66
CA SER A 11 -1.44 5.12 6.76
C SER A 11 -1.16 3.66 7.10
N ILE A 12 -1.00 2.82 6.07
CA ILE A 12 -0.74 1.38 6.26
C ILE A 12 0.64 1.04 5.70
N VAL A 13 1.54 0.63 6.61
CA VAL A 13 2.81 -0.01 6.27
C VAL A 13 2.72 -1.48 6.64
N LEU A 14 2.67 -2.35 5.64
CA LEU A 14 2.56 -3.79 5.81
C LEU A 14 3.94 -4.45 5.66
N SER A 15 4.55 -4.73 6.80
CA SER A 15 5.74 -5.60 6.86
C SER A 15 5.30 -7.06 6.69
N TRP A 16 5.94 -7.78 5.77
CA TRP A 16 5.60 -9.17 5.48
C TRP A 16 6.82 -10.09 5.58
N PHE A 17 6.56 -11.38 5.80
CA PHE A 17 7.58 -12.43 5.80
C PHE A 17 7.03 -13.74 5.25
N GLU A 18 5.84 -14.14 5.69
CA GLU A 18 5.22 -15.42 5.35
C GLU A 18 3.89 -15.24 4.58
N GLN A 19 3.30 -16.36 4.17
CA GLN A 19 2.15 -16.41 3.27
C GLN A 19 0.85 -15.86 3.87
N LYS A 20 0.64 -15.87 5.19
CA LYS A 20 -0.56 -15.26 5.79
C LYS A 20 -0.54 -13.74 5.63
N ALA A 21 0.63 -13.09 5.68
CA ALA A 21 0.75 -11.67 5.34
C ALA A 21 0.33 -11.37 3.89
N VAL A 22 0.55 -12.31 2.97
CA VAL A 22 0.05 -12.20 1.58
C VAL A 22 -1.48 -12.23 1.54
N VAL A 23 -2.11 -13.12 2.32
CA VAL A 23 -3.57 -13.18 2.42
C VAL A 23 -4.14 -11.89 3.01
N VAL A 24 -3.48 -11.31 4.02
CA VAL A 24 -3.86 -9.99 4.55
C VAL A 24 -3.77 -8.92 3.47
N LEU A 25 -2.67 -8.85 2.70
CA LEU A 25 -2.53 -7.91 1.60
C LEU A 25 -3.66 -8.06 0.57
N LEU A 26 -3.94 -9.28 0.12
CA LEU A 26 -5.01 -9.56 -0.85
C LEU A 26 -6.40 -9.19 -0.29
N THR A 27 -6.61 -9.34 1.02
CA THR A 27 -7.86 -8.95 1.67
C THR A 27 -8.02 -7.43 1.72
N LEU A 28 -6.95 -6.68 2.03
CA LEU A 28 -6.99 -5.22 1.99
C LEU A 28 -7.28 -4.73 0.56
N LEU A 29 -6.63 -5.33 -0.45
CA LEU A 29 -6.88 -5.01 -1.86
C LEU A 29 -8.31 -5.36 -2.29
N SER A 30 -8.87 -6.49 -1.86
CA SER A 30 -10.25 -6.87 -2.21
C SER A 30 -11.29 -5.96 -1.56
N LEU A 31 -11.01 -5.41 -0.38
CA LEU A 31 -11.81 -4.38 0.27
C LEU A 31 -11.66 -2.98 -0.35
N GLY A 32 -10.80 -2.83 -1.37
CA GLY A 32 -10.57 -1.55 -2.05
C GLY A 32 -9.72 -0.56 -1.25
N ILE A 33 -8.96 -1.04 -0.25
CA ILE A 33 -8.02 -0.21 0.49
C ILE A 33 -6.84 0.18 -0.42
N ARG A 34 -6.44 1.45 -0.35
CA ARG A 34 -5.39 2.04 -1.18
C ARG A 34 -4.24 2.56 -0.33
N ASN A 35 -3.17 2.98 -1.00
CA ASN A 35 -2.02 3.67 -0.38
C ASN A 35 -1.27 2.78 0.65
N ILE A 36 -1.14 1.49 0.34
CA ILE A 36 -0.42 0.52 1.19
C ILE A 36 1.06 0.53 0.79
N ARG A 37 1.96 0.67 1.76
CA ARG A 37 3.40 0.40 1.57
C ARG A 37 3.73 -1.02 2.02
N VAL A 38 4.45 -1.79 1.20
CA VAL A 38 4.88 -3.16 1.51
C VAL A 38 6.39 -3.26 1.60
N GLY A 39 6.89 -4.01 2.58
CA GLY A 39 8.33 -4.18 2.81
C GLY A 39 8.67 -5.36 3.74
N PRO A 40 9.96 -5.68 3.93
CA PRO A 40 11.12 -4.88 3.52
C PRO A 40 11.44 -4.95 2.01
N THR A 41 10.96 -6.00 1.32
CA THR A 41 11.08 -6.14 -0.13
C THR A 41 9.69 -6.34 -0.75
N VAL A 42 9.56 -6.09 -2.05
CA VAL A 42 8.34 -6.51 -2.77
C VAL A 42 8.29 -8.04 -2.79
N PRO A 43 7.13 -8.66 -2.48
CA PRO A 43 7.01 -10.09 -2.53
C PRO A 43 7.42 -10.68 -3.87
N ALA A 44 8.33 -11.67 -3.84
CA ALA A 44 8.96 -12.22 -5.05
C ALA A 44 7.97 -12.83 -6.07
N PHE A 45 6.78 -13.23 -5.62
CA PHE A 45 5.72 -13.73 -6.51
C PHE A 45 5.03 -12.62 -7.32
N LEU A 46 5.16 -11.34 -6.92
CA LEU A 46 4.67 -10.19 -7.68
C LEU A 46 5.70 -9.82 -8.74
N ARG A 47 5.48 -10.31 -9.96
CA ARG A 47 6.27 -9.89 -11.12
C ARG A 47 6.13 -8.37 -11.33
N PRO A 48 7.15 -7.69 -11.89
CA PRO A 48 7.11 -6.24 -12.10
C PRO A 48 5.86 -5.73 -12.84
N SER A 49 5.39 -6.47 -13.85
CA SER A 49 4.16 -6.12 -14.59
C SER A 49 2.90 -6.15 -13.70
N ILE A 50 2.81 -7.13 -12.81
CA ILE A 50 1.69 -7.26 -11.86
C ILE A 50 1.78 -6.16 -10.81
N PHE A 51 2.97 -5.93 -10.26
CA PHE A 51 3.18 -4.88 -9.27
C PHE A 51 2.81 -3.49 -9.84
N LYS A 52 3.16 -3.21 -11.10
CA LYS A 52 2.73 -2.00 -11.80
C LYS A 52 1.21 -1.85 -11.88
N VAL A 53 0.48 -2.92 -12.24
CA VAL A 53 -1.00 -2.89 -12.27
C VAL A 53 -1.58 -2.63 -10.87
N LEU A 54 -1.01 -3.22 -9.83
CA LEU A 54 -1.43 -3.00 -8.45
C LEU A 54 -1.12 -1.57 -7.98
N HIS A 55 0.00 -1.00 -8.41
CA HIS A 55 0.33 0.41 -8.18
C HIS A 55 -0.69 1.33 -8.86
N GLU A 56 -1.00 1.11 -10.13
CA GLU A 56 -1.97 1.94 -10.87
C GLU A 56 -3.40 1.84 -10.29
N LYS A 57 -3.84 0.67 -9.83
CA LYS A 57 -5.21 0.45 -9.33
C LYS A 57 -5.40 0.80 -7.85
N PHE A 58 -4.40 0.54 -7.02
CA PHE A 58 -4.50 0.62 -5.55
C PHE A 58 -3.48 1.55 -4.91
N ASN A 59 -2.58 2.14 -5.69
CA ASN A 59 -1.40 2.85 -5.19
C ASN A 59 -0.59 1.99 -4.20
N LEU A 60 -0.40 0.71 -4.53
CA LEU A 60 0.51 -0.17 -3.79
C LEU A 60 1.95 0.29 -4.04
N MET A 61 2.70 0.51 -2.97
CA MET A 61 4.06 1.04 -3.02
C MET A 61 5.02 0.10 -2.27
N ALA A 62 6.28 0.07 -2.68
CA ALA A 62 7.33 -0.46 -1.82
C ALA A 62 7.69 0.62 -0.77
N ILE A 63 8.22 0.21 0.38
CA ILE A 63 8.88 1.17 1.27
C ILE A 63 10.05 1.86 0.57
N GLY A 64 10.32 3.10 0.92
CA GLY A 64 11.46 3.87 0.43
C GLY A 64 12.78 3.45 1.09
N ALA A 65 13.89 3.92 0.52
CA ALA A 65 15.21 3.80 1.15
C ALA A 65 15.41 4.79 2.31
N ASP A 66 14.62 5.88 2.34
CA ASP A 66 14.67 6.91 3.37
C ASP A 66 13.40 6.90 4.22
N VAL A 67 13.58 6.60 5.50
CA VAL A 67 12.52 6.56 6.51
C VAL A 67 11.86 7.93 6.71
N HIS A 68 12.62 9.02 6.67
CA HIS A 68 12.08 10.36 6.88
C HIS A 68 11.14 10.76 5.76
N GLN A 69 11.50 10.42 4.52
CA GLN A 69 10.65 10.66 3.36
C GLN A 69 9.34 9.84 3.43
N ASP A 70 9.40 8.57 3.82
CA ASP A 70 8.20 7.74 3.97
C ASP A 70 7.26 8.29 5.05
N ILE A 71 7.80 8.68 6.21
CA ILE A 71 7.01 9.30 7.28
C ILE A 71 6.37 10.62 6.80
N ALA A 72 7.13 11.47 6.11
CA ALA A 72 6.61 12.74 5.60
C ALA A 72 5.45 12.52 4.61
N ASN A 73 5.57 11.54 3.72
CA ASN A 73 4.52 11.19 2.76
C ASN A 73 3.26 10.65 3.45
N MET A 74 3.41 9.78 4.46
CA MET A 74 2.30 9.20 5.22
C MET A 74 1.54 10.23 6.06
N VAL A 75 2.26 11.11 6.74
CA VAL A 75 1.65 12.16 7.58
C VAL A 75 1.05 13.28 6.72
N GLY A 76 1.68 13.60 5.59
CA GLY A 76 1.19 14.60 4.63
C GLY A 76 -0.02 14.16 3.82
N GLY A 77 -0.40 12.88 3.91
CA GLY A 77 -1.45 12.26 3.12
C GLY A 77 -0.94 11.84 1.74
N ASP A 78 -0.97 10.54 1.47
CA ASP A 78 -0.67 10.03 0.14
C ASP A 78 -1.72 10.56 -0.85
N LYS A 79 -1.26 11.24 -1.89
CA LYS A 79 -2.14 11.73 -2.96
C LYS A 79 -2.72 10.51 -3.69
N THR A 80 -3.95 10.16 -3.36
CA THR A 80 -4.69 9.09 -4.05
C THR A 80 -4.70 9.40 -5.55
N PRO A 81 -4.32 8.45 -6.44
CA PRO A 81 -4.50 8.63 -7.86
C PRO A 81 -5.99 8.93 -8.10
N THR A 82 -6.27 10.11 -8.64
CA THR A 82 -7.61 10.47 -9.08
C THR A 82 -7.98 9.50 -10.20
N ALA A 83 -9.20 8.96 -10.13
CA ALA A 83 -9.74 8.09 -11.18
C ALA A 83 -9.78 8.81 -12.53
#